data_AF-A0A1I0SP02-F1
#
_entry.id   AF-A0A1I0SP02-F1
#
_cell.length_a   1.000
_cell.length_b   1.000
_cell.length_c   1.000
_cell.angle_alpha   90.00
_cell.angle_beta   90.00
_cell.angle_gamma   90.00
#
_symmetry.space_group_name_H-M   'P 1'
#
loop_
_entity.id
_entity.type
_entity.pdbx_description
1 polymer ?
#
loop_
_entity_poly.entity_id
_entity_poly.type
_entity_poly.pdbx_seq_one_letter_code
_entity_poly.pdbx_strand_id
1 'polypeptide(L)'
;MKKNALLVLSLLLCGCLLIFACRKDLNNYLLDRDSASSPLIESAKIWRLRNLTFDKANGTAPSKILKPHWQDAWQIKSSDGSLLLIVPTSEHFISNSDVKVRRFFVFTTKNGNVEKGRILELIGFKYNVEANLDLILKNIGSNISSDFSGSVIEYDINYRRLNSIGYLKGKKIDMAAEIINIGPDEIGHLYKSAQKKGGTGKLMLSGNNNLVMSQEDCPYVQPVFLNFPATLCQDGYVTVEHSFTYDPLTGCLLSETYTYMYQTCPGVSTSNPGQGSGSGSGSGSGTGSSNPDYGGNPGGGGSVQEQLADTDFDWSDISDNEVLTDPNADEEFDPFQNGPFPKVTNVIAKDKFVPFRTVNGEAVNCLTLSKEMLAKKGYTCSGYLPSTQTFQTFGQNGVNLNTTQKAITYLQSALSQGIPVLVGVDAFAGSSNADNVTDHFVVIVGSGVDPVKGNYFNFYDSSTNNSTKGTSDQNRLYYNSTTGKISGPTQTGYTSQASNPGHDYIVTQVRKSIPKP
;
A
#
# COMPACT_ATOMS: atom_id res chain seq x y z
N MET A 1 20.94 14.62 -35.38
CA MET A 1 21.18 15.43 -34.16
C MET A 1 22.55 16.09 -34.24
N LYS A 2 22.67 17.36 -33.85
CA LYS A 2 23.98 18.05 -33.77
C LYS A 2 24.81 17.37 -32.66
N LYS A 3 26.12 17.12 -32.89
CA LYS A 3 27.03 16.46 -31.92
C LYS A 3 26.92 17.03 -30.49
N ASN A 4 26.67 18.33 -30.37
CA ASN A 4 26.53 19.01 -29.09
C ASN A 4 25.27 18.57 -28.30
N ALA A 5 24.19 18.17 -28.97
CA ALA A 5 22.96 17.72 -28.30
C ALA A 5 23.15 16.33 -27.66
N LEU A 6 23.93 15.45 -28.30
CA LEU A 6 24.23 14.13 -27.76
C LEU A 6 25.11 14.23 -26.50
N LEU A 7 26.10 15.12 -26.51
CA LEU A 7 26.98 15.35 -25.36
C LEU A 7 26.20 15.91 -24.15
N VAL A 8 25.31 16.87 -24.37
CA VAL A 8 24.46 17.41 -23.30
C VAL A 8 23.53 16.34 -22.73
N LEU A 9 22.91 15.52 -23.59
CA LEU A 9 22.02 14.44 -23.14
C LEU A 9 22.79 13.37 -22.34
N SER A 10 23.99 12.98 -22.77
CA SER A 10 24.85 12.05 -22.02
C SER A 10 25.27 12.61 -20.66
N LEU A 11 25.63 13.90 -20.58
CA LEU A 11 25.97 14.54 -19.31
C LEU A 11 24.76 14.60 -18.36
N LEU A 12 23.56 14.84 -18.90
CA LEU A 12 22.33 14.91 -18.12
C LEU A 12 21.92 13.51 -17.61
N LEU A 13 22.02 12.47 -18.45
CA LEU A 13 21.83 11.07 -18.06
C LEU A 13 22.84 10.62 -17.01
N CYS A 14 24.13 10.93 -17.17
CA CYS A 14 25.14 10.66 -16.14
C CYS A 14 24.82 11.39 -14.84
N GLY A 15 24.38 12.65 -14.90
CA GLY A 15 23.93 13.41 -13.73
C GLY A 15 22.75 12.77 -13.02
N CYS A 16 21.72 12.35 -13.76
CA CYS A 16 20.56 11.64 -13.19
C CYS A 16 20.96 10.30 -12.59
N LEU A 17 21.79 9.50 -13.28
CA LEU A 17 22.27 8.22 -12.76
C LEU A 17 23.10 8.39 -11.48
N LEU A 18 23.92 9.44 -11.38
CA LEU A 18 24.63 9.79 -10.14
C LEU A 18 23.67 10.18 -9.02
N ILE A 19 22.62 10.96 -9.31
CA ILE A 19 21.59 11.32 -8.31
C ILE A 19 20.84 10.08 -7.82
N PHE A 20 20.47 9.15 -8.71
CA PHE A 20 19.78 7.92 -8.33
C PHE A 20 20.70 6.94 -7.59
N ALA A 21 21.95 6.78 -8.03
CA ALA A 21 22.95 5.94 -7.36
C ALA A 21 23.30 6.47 -5.97
N CYS A 22 23.32 7.80 -5.78
CA CYS A 22 23.59 8.44 -4.50
C CYS A 22 22.34 8.73 -3.66
N ARG A 23 21.12 8.37 -4.09
CA ARG A 23 19.89 8.70 -3.35
C ARG A 23 19.89 8.15 -1.93
N LYS A 24 20.44 6.94 -1.75
CA LYS A 24 20.63 6.31 -0.43
C LYS A 24 21.54 7.16 0.45
N ASP A 25 22.70 7.52 -0.09
CA ASP A 25 23.70 8.31 0.65
C ASP A 25 23.16 9.71 0.94
N LEU A 26 22.33 10.27 0.06
CA LEU A 26 21.71 11.58 0.25
C LEU A 26 20.71 11.57 1.41
N ASN A 27 19.82 10.58 1.52
CA ASN A 27 18.87 10.51 2.63
C ASN A 27 19.59 10.33 3.97
N ASN A 28 20.61 9.48 4.01
CA ASN A 28 21.44 9.30 5.21
C ASN A 28 22.20 10.60 5.54
N TYR A 29 22.78 11.26 4.53
CA TYR A 29 23.49 12.53 4.69
C TYR A 29 22.58 13.66 5.20
N LEU A 30 21.37 13.78 4.66
CA LEU A 30 20.38 14.77 5.09
C LEU A 30 19.93 14.58 6.55
N LEU A 31 20.05 13.36 7.06
CA LEU A 31 19.67 12.99 8.42
C LEU A 31 20.89 12.79 9.34
N ASP A 32 22.10 13.12 8.88
CA ASP A 32 23.37 12.92 9.61
C ASP A 32 23.56 11.46 10.09
N ARG A 33 23.21 10.51 9.23
CA ARG A 33 23.30 9.07 9.48
C ARG A 33 24.50 8.47 8.75
N ASP A 34 25.21 7.59 9.45
CA ASP A 34 26.28 6.81 8.84
C ASP A 34 25.69 5.69 7.98
N SER A 35 26.10 5.62 6.71
CA SER A 35 25.67 4.54 5.83
C SER A 35 26.21 3.19 6.34
N ALA A 36 25.40 2.14 6.19
CA ALA A 36 25.82 0.79 6.53
C ALA A 36 26.75 0.22 5.46
N SER A 37 27.92 -0.29 5.87
CA SER A 37 28.85 -0.95 4.94
C SER A 37 28.24 -2.22 4.34
N SER A 38 28.53 -2.50 3.06
CA SER A 38 28.02 -3.70 2.39
C SER A 38 28.37 -5.02 3.13
N PRO A 39 29.60 -5.22 3.65
CA PRO A 39 29.92 -6.43 4.41
C PRO A 39 29.05 -6.61 5.66
N LEU A 40 28.72 -5.51 6.35
CA LEU A 40 27.87 -5.57 7.53
C LEU A 40 26.42 -5.91 7.17
N ILE A 41 25.88 -5.33 6.09
CA ILE A 41 24.55 -5.65 5.58
C ILE A 41 24.46 -7.14 5.21
N GLU A 42 25.47 -7.68 4.52
CA GLU A 42 25.50 -9.10 4.17
C GLU A 42 25.62 -10.00 5.41
N SER A 43 26.43 -9.60 6.41
CA SER A 43 26.48 -10.29 7.71
C SER A 43 25.11 -10.36 8.38
N ALA A 44 24.35 -9.26 8.37
CA ALA A 44 23.00 -9.19 8.93
C ALA A 44 21.99 -10.07 8.17
N LYS A 45 22.06 -10.09 6.83
CA LYS A 45 21.23 -10.98 5.99
C LYS A 45 21.49 -12.44 6.33
N ILE A 46 22.75 -12.85 6.40
CA ILE A 46 23.15 -14.22 6.75
C ILE A 46 22.69 -14.58 8.17
N TRP A 47 22.92 -13.69 9.14
CA TRP A 47 22.49 -13.90 10.52
C TRP A 47 20.97 -14.08 10.59
N ARG A 48 20.19 -13.22 9.93
CA ARG A 48 18.72 -13.32 9.88
C ARG A 48 18.28 -14.65 9.30
N LEU A 49 18.80 -15.04 8.14
CA LEU A 49 18.45 -16.31 7.48
C LEU A 49 18.72 -17.53 8.37
N ARG A 50 19.80 -17.52 9.17
CA ARG A 50 20.12 -18.60 10.11
C ARG A 50 19.19 -18.67 11.33
N ASN A 51 18.60 -17.54 11.72
CA ASN A 51 17.76 -17.43 12.92
C ASN A 51 16.25 -17.43 12.62
N LEU A 52 15.87 -17.44 11.33
CA LEU A 52 14.49 -17.67 10.94
C LEU A 52 14.09 -19.11 11.25
N THR A 53 13.04 -19.27 12.04
CA THR A 53 12.41 -20.56 12.28
C THR A 53 11.43 -20.83 11.15
N PHE A 54 11.81 -21.74 10.25
CA PHE A 54 10.87 -22.30 9.29
C PHE A 54 10.08 -23.39 10.00
N ASP A 55 8.76 -23.30 9.99
CA ASP A 55 7.89 -24.30 10.60
C ASP A 55 7.94 -25.56 9.72
N LYS A 56 8.92 -26.43 10.02
CA LYS A 56 9.25 -27.60 9.18
C LYS A 56 8.10 -28.60 9.08
N ALA A 57 7.13 -28.56 9.99
CA ALA A 57 6.04 -29.53 10.07
C ALA A 57 5.04 -29.41 8.90
N ASN A 58 4.84 -28.20 8.36
CA ASN A 58 3.85 -27.98 7.30
C ASN A 58 4.44 -27.44 5.99
N GLY A 59 5.76 -27.22 5.92
CA GLY A 59 6.42 -26.67 4.72
C GLY A 59 5.97 -25.26 4.35
N THR A 60 5.11 -24.64 5.17
CA THR A 60 4.62 -23.28 4.99
C THR A 60 5.42 -22.34 5.88
N ALA A 61 5.94 -21.26 5.29
CA ALA A 61 6.52 -20.17 6.07
C ALA A 61 5.44 -19.64 7.03
N PRO A 62 5.77 -19.28 8.28
CA PRO A 62 4.83 -18.61 9.17
C PRO A 62 4.21 -17.41 8.43
N SER A 63 2.90 -17.26 8.54
CA SER A 63 2.07 -16.37 7.70
C SER A 63 2.41 -14.88 7.80
N LYS A 64 3.38 -14.49 8.64
CA LYS A 64 3.84 -13.10 8.84
C LYS A 64 5.34 -12.99 9.09
N ILE A 65 6.18 -13.44 8.15
CA ILE A 65 7.60 -13.07 8.18
C ILE A 65 7.75 -11.65 7.63
N LEU A 66 8.13 -10.70 8.49
CA LEU A 66 8.42 -9.33 8.08
C LEU A 66 9.65 -9.25 7.18
N LYS A 67 9.57 -8.40 6.14
CA LYS A 67 10.63 -8.22 5.13
C LYS A 67 11.42 -6.92 5.39
N PRO A 68 12.72 -7.00 5.72
CA PRO A 68 13.58 -5.82 5.88
C PRO A 68 13.85 -5.09 4.55
N HIS A 69 13.86 -3.76 4.59
CA HIS A 69 14.25 -2.86 3.49
C HIS A 69 15.75 -2.58 3.56
N TRP A 70 16.59 -3.54 3.15
CA TRP A 70 18.05 -3.47 3.29
C TRP A 70 18.70 -2.26 2.62
N GLN A 71 18.09 -1.77 1.53
CA GLN A 71 18.55 -0.59 0.81
C GLN A 71 18.53 0.67 1.67
N ASP A 72 17.62 0.74 2.65
CA ASP A 72 17.42 1.89 3.53
C ASP A 72 18.17 1.74 4.86
N ALA A 73 19.10 0.79 4.96
CA ALA A 73 19.84 0.52 6.18
C ALA A 73 20.88 1.61 6.51
N TRP A 74 21.01 1.94 7.79
CA TRP A 74 22.02 2.85 8.34
C TRP A 74 22.59 2.34 9.66
N GLN A 75 23.65 2.98 10.13
CA GLN A 75 24.31 2.65 11.38
C GLN A 75 24.15 3.77 12.40
N ILE A 76 24.10 3.39 13.66
CA ILE A 76 24.02 4.32 14.78
C ILE A 76 24.73 3.73 15.99
N LYS A 77 25.48 4.55 16.72
CA LYS A 77 26.11 4.14 17.98
C LYS A 77 25.15 4.40 19.14
N SER A 78 24.76 3.37 19.87
CA SER A 78 23.92 3.51 21.06
C SER A 78 24.65 4.18 22.21
N SER A 79 23.89 4.61 23.22
CA SER A 79 24.37 5.29 24.43
C SER A 79 25.35 4.46 25.25
N ASP A 80 25.25 3.12 25.20
CA ASP A 80 26.21 2.19 25.80
C ASP A 80 27.49 1.98 24.96
N GLY A 81 27.57 2.61 23.79
CA GLY A 81 28.68 2.53 22.86
C GLY A 81 28.60 1.38 21.85
N SER A 82 27.58 0.53 21.90
CA SER A 82 27.38 -0.53 20.91
C SER A 82 27.05 0.05 19.53
N LEU A 83 27.51 -0.60 18.47
CA LEU A 83 27.18 -0.20 17.11
C LEU A 83 25.95 -0.98 16.63
N LEU A 84 24.90 -0.24 16.28
CA LEU A 84 23.64 -0.79 15.82
C LEU A 84 23.52 -0.60 14.30
N LEU A 85 23.10 -1.65 13.61
CA LEU A 85 22.60 -1.58 12.24
C LEU A 85 21.07 -1.54 12.31
N ILE A 86 20.49 -0.49 11.74
CA ILE A 86 19.05 -0.27 11.69
C ILE A 86 18.58 -0.52 10.25
N VAL A 87 17.53 -1.33 10.11
CA VAL A 87 16.95 -1.66 8.81
C VAL A 87 15.43 -1.52 8.89
N PRO A 88 14.83 -0.55 8.19
CA PRO A 88 13.37 -0.39 8.14
C PRO A 88 12.65 -1.63 7.62
N THR A 89 11.35 -1.68 7.85
CA THR A 89 10.44 -2.70 7.31
C THR A 89 9.04 -2.10 7.20
N SER A 90 8.10 -2.80 6.58
CA SER A 90 6.69 -2.43 6.57
C SER A 90 6.15 -2.14 7.98
N GLU A 91 5.25 -1.17 8.08
CA GLU A 91 4.66 -0.68 9.32
C GLU A 91 3.19 -1.11 9.41
N HIS A 92 2.53 -0.83 10.53
CA HIS A 92 1.08 -0.99 10.61
C HIS A 92 0.41 0.25 10.02
N PHE A 93 -0.73 0.06 9.35
CA PHE A 93 -1.63 1.18 9.10
C PHE A 93 -2.11 1.77 10.43
N ILE A 94 -2.11 3.09 10.56
CA ILE A 94 -2.61 3.81 11.73
C ILE A 94 -3.61 4.87 11.27
N SER A 95 -4.89 4.72 11.64
CA SER A 95 -5.90 5.75 11.36
C SER A 95 -5.90 6.86 12.43
N ASN A 96 -5.40 6.56 13.62
CA ASN A 96 -5.28 7.53 14.70
C ASN A 96 -4.11 8.51 14.47
N SER A 97 -4.41 9.77 14.17
CA SER A 97 -3.38 10.79 13.92
C SER A 97 -2.44 11.05 15.10
N ASP A 98 -2.91 10.80 16.32
CA ASP A 98 -2.13 10.96 17.55
C ASP A 98 -1.15 9.82 17.79
N VAL A 99 -1.26 8.70 17.07
CA VAL A 99 -0.37 7.56 17.20
C VAL A 99 0.59 7.57 16.01
N LYS A 100 1.88 7.42 16.29
CA LYS A 100 2.90 7.19 15.26
C LYS A 100 3.62 5.89 15.59
N VAL A 101 3.65 4.98 14.62
CA VAL A 101 4.35 3.71 14.73
C VAL A 101 5.51 3.72 13.76
N ARG A 102 6.67 3.22 14.20
CA ARG A 102 7.81 2.93 13.34
C ARG A 102 8.34 1.55 13.64
N ARG A 103 8.72 0.79 12.61
CA ARG A 103 9.20 -0.60 12.77
C ARG A 103 10.57 -0.80 12.12
N PHE A 104 11.46 -1.45 12.86
CA PHE A 104 12.83 -1.71 12.40
C PHE A 104 13.29 -3.09 12.78
N PHE A 105 14.12 -3.68 11.93
CA PHE A 105 15.11 -4.65 12.37
C PHE A 105 16.29 -3.90 12.96
N VAL A 106 16.73 -4.31 14.15
CA VAL A 106 17.90 -3.75 14.83
C VAL A 106 18.87 -4.88 15.12
N PHE A 107 20.07 -4.74 14.55
CA PHE A 107 21.16 -5.69 14.75
C PHE A 107 22.27 -5.04 15.58
N THR A 108 22.66 -5.68 16.67
CA THR A 108 23.84 -5.29 17.45
C THR A 108 25.07 -5.91 16.82
N THR A 109 26.11 -5.10 16.66
CA THR A 109 27.32 -5.48 15.94
C THR A 109 28.54 -5.37 16.84
N LYS A 110 29.49 -6.30 16.68
CA LYS A 110 30.79 -6.29 17.35
C LYS A 110 31.86 -6.70 16.35
N ASN A 111 32.92 -5.90 16.25
CA ASN A 111 34.03 -6.13 15.31
C ASN A 111 33.54 -6.35 13.86
N GLY A 112 32.53 -5.58 13.42
CA GLY A 112 31.96 -5.66 12.08
C GLY A 112 31.05 -6.87 11.81
N ASN A 113 30.78 -7.71 12.81
CA ASN A 113 29.88 -8.87 12.69
C ASN A 113 28.60 -8.67 13.50
N VAL A 114 27.49 -9.21 13.01
CA VAL A 114 26.21 -9.21 13.73
C VAL A 114 26.22 -10.27 14.83
N GLU A 115 25.98 -9.86 16.07
CA GLU A 115 25.86 -10.75 17.22
C GLU A 115 24.41 -11.14 17.49
N LYS A 116 23.51 -10.15 17.47
CA LYS A 116 22.09 -10.29 17.81
C LYS A 116 21.24 -9.45 16.87
N GLY A 117 20.08 -9.96 16.48
CA GLY A 117 19.05 -9.23 15.75
C GLY A 117 17.70 -9.33 16.45
N ARG A 118 16.94 -8.24 16.42
CA ARG A 118 15.58 -8.13 16.94
C ARG A 118 14.74 -7.23 16.05
N ILE A 119 13.42 -7.30 16.19
CA ILE A 119 12.50 -6.35 15.59
C ILE A 119 12.02 -5.42 16.69
N LEU A 120 12.04 -4.12 16.43
CA LEU A 120 11.55 -3.09 17.34
C LEU A 120 10.35 -2.39 16.71
N GLU A 121 9.32 -2.19 17.50
CA GLU A 121 8.20 -1.31 17.19
C GLU A 121 8.19 -0.14 18.16
N LEU A 122 8.36 1.07 17.63
CA LEU A 122 8.30 2.31 18.38
C LEU A 122 6.90 2.90 18.21
N ILE A 123 6.18 3.09 19.31
CA ILE A 123 4.84 3.66 19.33
C ILE A 123 4.92 4.98 20.11
N GLY A 124 4.70 6.10 19.44
CA GLY A 124 4.67 7.43 20.05
C GLY A 124 3.26 8.01 20.09
N PHE A 125 2.90 8.60 21.23
CA PHE A 125 1.61 9.25 21.45
C PHE A 125 1.77 10.77 21.42
N LYS A 126 1.08 11.45 20.49
CA LYS A 126 1.19 12.89 20.20
C LYS A 126 2.64 13.35 20.05
N TYR A 127 3.49 12.45 19.56
CA TYR A 127 4.92 12.63 19.48
C TYR A 127 5.41 12.33 18.07
N ASN A 128 6.26 13.20 17.54
CA ASN A 128 6.88 12.98 16.25
C ASN A 128 8.06 12.00 16.39
N VAL A 129 7.75 10.70 16.31
CA VAL A 129 8.73 9.62 16.40
C VAL A 129 9.82 9.79 15.35
N GLU A 130 9.47 10.24 14.14
CA GLU A 130 10.45 10.37 13.05
C GLU A 130 11.50 11.45 13.31
N ALA A 131 11.07 12.61 13.80
CA ALA A 131 11.98 13.72 14.10
C ALA A 131 13.01 13.38 15.19
N ASN A 132 12.74 12.38 16.02
CA ASN A 132 13.58 12.00 17.16
C ASN A 132 13.99 10.53 17.13
N LEU A 133 13.89 9.88 15.96
CA LEU A 133 14.05 8.45 15.82
C LEU A 133 15.41 7.98 16.34
N ASP A 134 16.47 8.65 15.89
CA ASP A 134 17.86 8.33 16.24
C ASP A 134 18.11 8.50 17.74
N LEU A 135 17.53 9.53 18.35
CA LEU A 135 17.61 9.75 19.79
C LEU A 135 16.95 8.62 20.58
N ILE A 136 15.77 8.15 20.13
CA ILE A 136 15.07 7.02 20.74
C ILE A 136 15.90 5.75 20.59
N LEU A 137 16.32 5.41 19.37
CA LEU A 137 17.10 4.21 19.06
C LEU A 137 18.42 4.14 19.85
N LYS A 138 19.10 5.28 20.02
CA LYS A 138 20.35 5.38 20.82
C LYS A 138 20.14 5.04 22.30
N ASN A 139 18.95 5.30 22.83
CA ASN A 139 18.67 5.29 24.27
C ASN A 139 17.62 4.23 24.65
N ILE A 140 17.39 3.22 23.81
CA ILE A 140 16.49 2.10 24.14
C ILE A 140 16.94 1.45 25.45
N GLY A 141 16.02 1.29 26.39
CA GLY A 141 16.28 0.71 27.71
C GLY A 141 16.83 1.69 28.75
N SER A 142 17.14 2.93 28.37
CA SER A 142 17.60 4.03 29.23
C SER A 142 16.61 5.20 29.16
N ASN A 143 16.77 6.22 30.04
CA ASN A 143 16.02 7.47 29.89
C ASN A 143 16.43 8.19 28.60
N ILE A 144 15.46 8.81 27.93
CA ILE A 144 15.62 9.54 26.67
C ILE A 144 15.52 11.03 26.99
N SER A 145 16.48 11.83 26.53
CA SER A 145 16.44 13.29 26.68
C SER A 145 15.47 13.93 25.68
N SER A 146 14.18 13.60 25.81
CA SER A 146 13.08 14.09 24.97
C SER A 146 11.77 14.07 25.76
N ASP A 147 10.71 14.62 25.20
CA ASP A 147 9.34 14.48 25.70
C ASP A 147 8.63 13.20 25.22
N PHE A 148 9.39 12.22 24.68
CA PHE A 148 8.84 10.97 24.17
C PHE A 148 7.95 10.27 25.20
N SER A 149 6.69 10.09 24.83
CA SER A 149 5.71 9.34 25.60
C SER A 149 5.13 8.27 24.69
N GLY A 150 5.27 7.01 25.10
CA GLY A 150 5.11 5.89 24.18
C GLY A 150 5.66 4.57 24.69
N SER A 151 5.70 3.60 23.80
CA SER A 151 6.23 2.26 24.06
C SER A 151 7.23 1.83 22.99
N VAL A 152 8.17 0.98 23.39
CA VAL A 152 9.08 0.25 22.51
C VAL A 152 8.80 -1.23 22.73
N ILE A 153 8.23 -1.90 21.74
CA ILE A 153 7.94 -3.33 21.80
C ILE A 153 9.07 -4.08 21.08
N GLU A 154 9.66 -5.06 21.77
CA GLU A 154 10.72 -5.89 21.24
C GLU A 154 10.18 -7.26 20.83
N TYR A 155 10.54 -7.68 19.62
CA TYR A 155 10.25 -9.00 19.09
C TYR A 155 11.55 -9.69 18.65
N ASP A 156 11.52 -11.01 18.58
CA ASP A 156 12.57 -11.76 17.91
C ASP A 156 12.47 -11.59 16.38
N ILE A 157 13.42 -12.20 15.65
CA ILE A 157 13.46 -12.12 14.19
C ILE A 157 12.29 -12.82 13.49
N ASN A 158 11.54 -13.66 14.22
CA ASN A 158 10.35 -14.37 13.78
C ASN A 158 9.07 -13.64 14.22
N TYR A 159 9.20 -12.39 14.67
CA TYR A 159 8.11 -11.54 15.12
C TYR A 159 7.32 -12.10 16.30
N ARG A 160 8.00 -12.87 17.18
CA ARG A 160 7.47 -13.30 18.48
C ARG A 160 7.84 -12.28 19.54
N ARG A 161 6.86 -11.80 20.31
CA ARG A 161 7.07 -10.78 21.33
C ARG A 161 8.05 -11.29 22.39
N LEU A 162 9.03 -10.47 22.72
CA LEU A 162 10.06 -10.73 23.74
C LEU A 162 9.82 -9.87 24.98
N ASN A 163 9.68 -8.56 24.78
CA ASN A 163 9.57 -7.60 25.87
C ASN A 163 8.92 -6.30 25.38
N SER A 164 8.66 -5.37 26.28
CA SER A 164 8.27 -4.00 25.98
C SER A 164 8.84 -3.03 27.02
N ILE A 165 9.04 -1.78 26.61
CA ILE A 165 9.55 -0.71 27.47
C ILE A 165 8.64 0.50 27.31
N GLY A 166 8.13 1.04 28.41
CA GLY A 166 7.35 2.28 28.40
C GLY A 166 8.17 3.51 28.69
N TYR A 167 7.70 4.63 28.15
CA TYR A 167 8.27 5.95 28.33
C TYR A 167 7.19 6.97 28.64
N LEU A 168 7.44 7.81 29.65
CA LEU A 168 6.62 8.97 29.96
C LEU A 168 7.51 10.21 30.02
N LYS A 169 7.35 11.11 29.04
CA LYS A 169 8.18 12.32 28.88
C LYS A 169 9.68 12.01 28.96
N GLY A 170 10.10 11.00 28.19
CA GLY A 170 11.48 10.53 28.10
C GLY A 170 11.95 9.67 29.27
N LYS A 171 11.21 9.63 30.39
CA LYS A 171 11.57 8.76 31.53
C LYS A 171 11.09 7.35 31.27
N LYS A 172 11.98 6.38 31.43
CA LYS A 172 11.64 4.96 31.39
C LYS A 172 10.73 4.63 32.57
N ILE A 173 9.65 3.89 32.30
CA ILE A 173 8.71 3.39 33.30
C ILE A 173 8.56 1.88 33.16
N ASP A 174 8.18 1.21 34.24
CA ASP A 174 7.83 -0.21 34.20
C ASP A 174 6.43 -0.37 33.61
N MET A 175 6.39 -0.68 32.32
CA MET A 175 5.18 -0.76 31.54
C MET A 175 5.31 -1.89 30.54
N ALA A 176 4.32 -2.76 30.53
CA ALA A 176 4.15 -3.73 29.47
C ALA A 176 3.21 -3.14 28.40
N ALA A 177 3.53 -3.42 27.15
CA ALA A 177 2.77 -3.00 25.99
C ALA A 177 2.74 -4.10 24.93
N GLU A 178 1.62 -4.19 24.23
CA GLU A 178 1.42 -5.05 23.07
C GLU A 178 0.42 -4.44 22.09
N ILE A 179 0.51 -4.85 20.82
CA ILE A 179 -0.49 -4.55 19.81
C ILE A 179 -1.40 -5.76 19.69
N ILE A 180 -2.69 -5.57 19.94
CA ILE A 180 -3.70 -6.62 19.88
C ILE A 180 -4.83 -6.23 18.92
N ASN A 181 -5.46 -7.25 18.34
CA ASN A 181 -6.70 -7.09 17.58
C ASN A 181 -7.85 -7.58 18.45
N ILE A 182 -8.77 -6.69 18.75
CA ILE A 182 -9.97 -6.98 19.54
C ILE A 182 -11.08 -7.33 18.55
N GLY A 183 -11.72 -8.48 18.76
CA GLY A 183 -12.84 -8.93 17.95
C GLY A 183 -14.14 -8.14 18.22
N PRO A 184 -15.14 -8.25 17.32
CA PRO A 184 -16.41 -7.54 17.46
C PRO A 184 -17.18 -7.91 18.73
N ASP A 185 -17.16 -9.17 19.14
CA ASP A 185 -17.82 -9.61 20.38
C ASP A 185 -17.11 -9.04 21.62
N GLU A 186 -15.77 -9.02 21.61
CA GLU A 186 -14.95 -8.58 22.72
C GLU A 186 -15.03 -7.07 22.95
N ILE A 187 -15.10 -6.29 21.88
CA ILE A 187 -15.07 -4.82 21.99
C ILE A 187 -16.33 -4.29 22.68
N GLY A 188 -17.49 -4.90 22.39
CA GLY A 188 -18.74 -4.55 23.06
C GLY A 188 -18.70 -4.86 24.56
N HIS A 189 -18.04 -5.95 24.94
CA HIS A 189 -17.83 -6.31 26.33
C HIS A 189 -16.84 -5.39 27.05
N LEU A 190 -15.71 -5.07 26.41
CA LEU A 190 -14.68 -4.17 26.93
C LEU A 190 -15.22 -2.74 27.12
N TYR A 191 -15.97 -2.23 26.15
CA TYR A 191 -16.55 -0.90 26.25
C TYR A 191 -17.63 -0.82 27.35
N LYS A 192 -18.48 -1.85 27.46
CA LYS A 192 -19.51 -1.93 28.52
C LYS A 192 -18.91 -2.13 29.91
N SER A 193 -17.81 -2.89 30.04
CA SER A 193 -17.12 -3.05 31.32
C SER A 193 -16.45 -1.75 31.77
N ALA A 194 -15.86 -1.00 30.83
CA ALA A 194 -15.27 0.32 31.09
C ALA A 194 -16.30 1.35 31.57
N GLN A 195 -17.56 1.26 31.15
CA GLN A 195 -18.61 2.18 31.56
C GLN A 195 -19.26 1.83 32.91
N LYS A 196 -19.11 0.59 33.40
CA LYS A 196 -19.65 0.19 34.71
C LYS A 196 -18.78 0.74 35.83
N LYS A 197 -19.18 1.87 36.41
CA LYS A 197 -18.63 2.35 37.69
C LYS A 197 -18.92 1.33 38.79
N GLY A 198 -17.88 0.75 39.39
CA GLY A 198 -17.98 0.00 40.65
C GLY A 198 -18.03 -1.54 40.57
N GLY A 199 -17.57 -2.15 39.47
CA GLY A 199 -17.46 -3.61 39.37
C GLY A 199 -16.15 -4.15 39.96
N THR A 200 -16.21 -5.16 40.82
CA THR A 200 -15.05 -5.92 41.30
C THR A 200 -14.58 -6.90 40.23
N GLY A 201 -13.84 -6.41 39.23
CA GLY A 201 -13.26 -7.27 38.19
C GLY A 201 -11.96 -7.92 38.68
N LYS A 202 -11.98 -9.25 38.92
CA LYS A 202 -10.74 -10.03 39.06
C LYS A 202 -10.17 -10.29 37.67
N LEU A 203 -9.12 -9.57 37.29
CA LEU A 203 -8.31 -9.94 36.12
C LEU A 203 -7.28 -10.99 36.56
N MET A 204 -7.37 -12.19 35.98
CA MET A 204 -6.42 -13.27 36.20
C MET A 204 -5.23 -13.11 35.25
N LEU A 205 -4.01 -13.05 35.79
CA LEU A 205 -2.81 -13.28 35.00
C LEU A 205 -2.50 -14.78 34.98
N SER A 206 -2.59 -15.37 33.80
CA SER A 206 -1.85 -16.58 33.44
C SER A 206 -0.49 -16.15 32.91
N GLY A 207 0.59 -16.43 33.64
CA GLY A 207 1.95 -16.41 33.07
C GLY A 207 3.06 -15.77 33.90
N ASN A 208 3.33 -16.29 35.10
CA ASN A 208 4.66 -16.79 35.49
C ASN A 208 4.65 -17.21 36.97
N ASN A 209 4.89 -18.50 37.19
CA ASN A 209 4.94 -19.14 38.50
C ASN A 209 6.16 -18.61 39.28
N ASN A 210 5.94 -17.89 40.39
CA ASN A 210 6.71 -18.00 41.65
C ASN A 210 6.52 -16.85 42.66
N LEU A 211 5.64 -15.87 42.42
CA LEU A 211 5.26 -14.89 43.45
C LEU A 211 3.87 -15.20 43.99
N VAL A 212 3.83 -16.04 45.02
CA VAL A 212 2.62 -16.30 45.81
C VAL A 212 2.42 -15.12 46.78
N MET A 213 1.83 -14.04 46.29
CA MET A 213 1.19 -13.05 47.17
C MET A 213 -0.32 -13.30 47.18
N SER A 214 -0.94 -13.15 48.35
CA SER A 214 -2.40 -13.29 48.51
C SER A 214 -3.11 -12.27 47.63
N GLN A 215 -3.87 -12.79 46.67
CA GLN A 215 -4.61 -12.09 45.63
C GLN A 215 -5.70 -11.11 46.13
N GLU A 216 -5.79 -10.85 47.45
CA GLU A 216 -6.91 -10.14 48.08
C GLU A 216 -6.70 -8.63 48.27
N ASP A 217 -5.48 -8.10 48.08
CA ASP A 217 -5.18 -6.68 48.42
C ASP A 217 -4.94 -5.74 47.22
N CYS A 218 -4.93 -6.22 45.97
CA CYS A 218 -4.73 -5.32 44.83
C CYS A 218 -6.01 -4.53 44.52
N PRO A 219 -5.94 -3.18 44.41
CA PRO A 219 -7.09 -2.39 44.03
C PRO A 219 -7.55 -2.72 42.60
N TYR A 220 -8.86 -2.67 42.37
CA TYR A 220 -9.40 -2.79 41.03
C TYR A 220 -8.97 -1.59 40.17
N VAL A 221 -8.40 -1.86 39.00
CA VAL A 221 -8.03 -0.85 38.00
C VAL A 221 -9.08 -0.83 36.91
N GLN A 222 -9.68 0.34 36.71
CA GLN A 222 -10.61 0.56 35.61
C GLN A 222 -9.82 0.85 34.33
N PRO A 223 -10.01 0.09 33.24
CA PRO A 223 -9.28 0.34 32.00
C PRO A 223 -9.65 1.68 31.36
N VAL A 224 -8.66 2.36 30.79
CA VAL A 224 -8.80 3.64 30.10
C VAL A 224 -8.76 3.44 28.59
N PHE A 225 -9.72 4.01 27.87
CA PHE A 225 -9.80 3.93 26.41
C PHE A 225 -9.44 5.28 25.81
N LEU A 226 -8.33 5.34 25.08
CA LEU A 226 -7.81 6.57 24.49
C LEU A 226 -8.06 6.63 22.99
N ASN A 227 -8.58 7.77 22.55
CA ASN A 227 -8.75 8.13 21.13
C ASN A 227 -9.62 7.16 20.32
N PHE A 228 -10.55 6.44 20.97
CA PHE A 228 -11.53 5.63 20.26
C PHE A 228 -12.48 6.52 19.46
N PRO A 229 -12.83 6.15 18.21
CA PRO A 229 -13.83 6.88 17.45
C PRO A 229 -15.20 6.78 18.12
N ALA A 230 -16.07 7.77 17.86
CA ALA A 230 -17.43 7.78 18.38
C ALA A 230 -18.27 6.57 17.92
N THR A 231 -17.88 5.95 16.81
CA THR A 231 -18.54 4.78 16.24
C THR A 231 -17.50 3.73 15.89
N LEU A 232 -17.62 2.57 16.53
CA LEU A 232 -16.80 1.39 16.23
C LEU A 232 -17.54 0.51 15.23
N CYS A 233 -16.78 -0.24 14.45
CA CYS A 233 -17.35 -1.21 13.55
C CYS A 233 -18.04 -2.35 14.32
N GLN A 234 -19.30 -2.63 14.04
CA GLN A 234 -20.06 -3.64 14.79
C GLN A 234 -19.53 -5.06 14.57
N ASP A 235 -19.06 -5.35 13.35
CA ASP A 235 -18.56 -6.68 12.95
C ASP A 235 -17.05 -6.66 12.65
N GLY A 236 -16.36 -5.56 12.96
CA GLY A 236 -14.95 -5.37 12.63
C GLY A 236 -13.98 -5.74 13.74
N TYR A 237 -12.71 -5.76 13.38
CA TYR A 237 -11.60 -5.84 14.34
C TYR A 237 -11.11 -4.44 14.64
N VAL A 238 -10.80 -4.18 15.91
CA VAL A 238 -10.12 -2.95 16.31
C VAL A 238 -8.73 -3.28 16.79
N THR A 239 -7.75 -2.65 16.17
CA THR A 239 -6.36 -2.77 16.56
C THR A 239 -6.03 -1.65 17.54
N VAL A 240 -5.46 -2.04 18.66
CA VAL A 240 -5.11 -1.14 19.76
C VAL A 240 -3.70 -1.43 20.22
N GLU A 241 -3.06 -0.40 20.77
CA GLU A 241 -1.97 -0.60 21.72
C GLU A 241 -2.60 -0.82 23.09
N HIS A 242 -2.35 -1.98 23.67
CA HIS A 242 -2.76 -2.32 25.02
C HIS A 242 -1.53 -2.20 25.91
N SER A 243 -1.60 -1.29 26.88
CA SER A 243 -0.51 -1.02 27.81
C SER A 243 -0.97 -1.07 29.25
N PHE A 244 -0.09 -1.53 30.12
CA PHE A 244 -0.37 -1.65 31.54
C PHE A 244 0.89 -1.46 32.38
N THR A 245 0.72 -0.86 33.56
CA THR A 245 1.81 -0.60 34.52
C THR A 245 1.55 -1.33 35.82
N TYR A 246 2.63 -1.75 36.49
CA TYR A 246 2.56 -2.47 37.76
C TYR A 246 3.29 -1.73 38.86
N ASP A 247 2.87 -1.96 40.09
CA ASP A 247 3.61 -1.57 41.27
C ASP A 247 4.79 -2.55 41.43
N PRO A 248 6.04 -2.08 41.43
CA PRO A 248 7.19 -2.97 41.46
C PRO A 248 7.40 -3.68 42.80
N LEU A 249 6.77 -3.22 43.89
CA LEU A 249 6.88 -3.82 45.22
C LEU A 249 5.82 -4.89 45.45
N THR A 250 4.59 -4.63 45.00
CA THR A 250 3.43 -5.50 45.25
C THR A 250 3.04 -6.36 44.04
N GLY A 251 3.50 -5.99 42.84
CA GLY A 251 3.06 -6.60 41.58
C GLY A 251 1.62 -6.24 41.18
N CYS A 252 0.94 -5.38 41.95
CA CYS A 252 -0.43 -4.98 41.63
C CYS A 252 -0.47 -4.15 40.35
N LEU A 253 -1.51 -4.38 39.52
CA LEU A 253 -1.80 -3.54 38.37
C LEU A 253 -2.13 -2.11 38.86
N LEU A 254 -1.49 -1.10 38.27
CA LEU A 254 -1.70 0.31 38.59
C LEU A 254 -2.53 1.03 37.52
N SER A 255 -2.30 0.69 36.25
CA SER A 255 -3.05 1.26 35.13
C SER A 255 -3.20 0.24 34.02
N GLU A 256 -4.31 0.30 33.30
CA GLU A 256 -4.56 -0.45 32.07
C GLU A 256 -5.14 0.52 31.04
N THR A 257 -4.55 0.57 29.85
CA THR A 257 -4.91 1.52 28.80
C THR A 257 -5.02 0.80 27.46
N TYR A 258 -6.09 1.08 26.74
CA TYR A 258 -6.31 0.69 25.37
C TYR A 258 -6.25 1.96 24.53
N THR A 259 -5.22 2.10 23.69
CA THR A 259 -5.09 3.22 22.78
C THR A 259 -5.47 2.77 21.38
N TYR A 260 -6.53 3.37 20.84
CA TYR A 260 -7.00 3.08 19.48
C TYR A 260 -5.91 3.35 18.45
N MET A 261 -5.67 2.39 17.53
CA MET A 261 -4.73 2.58 16.42
C MET A 261 -5.47 2.65 15.09
N TYR A 262 -6.27 1.62 14.79
CA TYR A 262 -7.14 1.56 13.62
C TYR A 262 -8.24 0.49 13.78
N GLN A 263 -9.16 0.41 12.82
CA GLN A 263 -10.15 -0.66 12.74
C GLN A 263 -10.28 -1.19 11.30
N THR A 264 -10.63 -2.47 11.19
CA THR A 264 -10.95 -3.15 9.93
C THR A 264 -12.41 -3.57 9.96
N CYS A 265 -13.22 -3.05 9.03
CA CYS A 265 -14.65 -3.33 8.93
C CYS A 265 -14.96 -4.33 7.82
N PRO A 266 -15.68 -5.43 8.09
CA PRO A 266 -16.28 -6.22 7.02
C PRO A 266 -17.49 -5.48 6.43
N GLY A 267 -17.46 -5.26 5.11
CA GLY A 267 -18.66 -5.10 4.29
C GLY A 267 -19.59 -3.92 4.59
N VAL A 268 -19.13 -2.66 4.49
CA VAL A 268 -20.07 -1.54 4.39
C VAL A 268 -20.74 -1.53 3.00
N SER A 269 -21.57 -2.52 2.69
CA SER A 269 -22.61 -2.40 1.65
C SER A 269 -23.77 -1.63 2.29
N THR A 270 -23.87 -0.32 2.06
CA THR A 270 -25.07 0.41 2.47
C THR A 270 -26.25 -0.06 1.64
N SER A 271 -27.11 -0.84 2.26
CA SER A 271 -28.50 -1.02 1.85
C SER A 271 -29.18 0.34 1.76
N ASN A 272 -29.90 0.58 0.66
CA ASN A 272 -31.02 1.51 0.69
C ASN A 272 -32.22 0.91 -0.06
N PRO A 273 -33.44 1.08 0.48
CA PRO A 273 -34.66 0.47 -0.01
C PRO A 273 -35.23 1.32 -1.15
N GLY A 274 -35.29 0.76 -2.34
CA GLY A 274 -35.87 1.40 -3.52
C GLY A 274 -36.70 0.39 -4.28
N GLN A 275 -38.02 0.59 -4.23
CA GLN A 275 -39.04 -0.16 -4.95
C GLN A 275 -38.73 -0.29 -6.44
N GLY A 276 -39.06 -1.44 -7.01
CA GLY A 276 -39.00 -1.68 -8.45
C GLY A 276 -39.46 -3.09 -8.81
N SER A 277 -40.76 -3.33 -8.69
CA SER A 277 -41.43 -4.54 -9.16
C SER A 277 -41.12 -4.80 -10.63
N GLY A 278 -40.68 -6.02 -10.96
CA GLY A 278 -40.39 -6.42 -12.34
C GLY A 278 -40.28 -7.92 -12.48
N SER A 279 -41.44 -8.57 -12.55
CA SER A 279 -41.63 -9.95 -12.99
C SER A 279 -41.02 -10.21 -14.38
N GLY A 280 -40.32 -11.34 -14.55
CA GLY A 280 -39.83 -11.76 -15.86
C GLY A 280 -39.16 -13.13 -15.85
N SER A 281 -39.96 -14.17 -16.06
CA SER A 281 -39.57 -15.56 -16.22
C SER A 281 -38.71 -15.80 -17.47
N GLY A 282 -37.74 -16.71 -17.35
CA GLY A 282 -37.60 -17.85 -18.26
C GLY A 282 -36.96 -17.68 -19.65
N SER A 283 -35.80 -18.33 -19.79
CA SER A 283 -35.41 -19.25 -20.88
C SER A 283 -35.19 -18.71 -22.31
N GLY A 284 -34.01 -19.02 -22.87
CA GLY A 284 -33.86 -19.14 -24.33
C GLY A 284 -32.44 -18.96 -24.85
N SER A 285 -31.78 -20.08 -25.14
CA SER A 285 -30.52 -20.17 -25.87
C SER A 285 -30.63 -19.58 -27.29
N GLY A 286 -29.58 -18.92 -27.78
CA GLY A 286 -29.47 -18.49 -29.17
C GLY A 286 -28.03 -18.14 -29.55
N THR A 287 -27.39 -19.02 -30.30
CA THR A 287 -26.13 -18.79 -31.03
C THR A 287 -26.35 -17.82 -32.18
N GLY A 288 -25.46 -16.84 -32.38
CA GLY A 288 -25.57 -15.93 -33.51
C GLY A 288 -24.42 -14.93 -33.58
N SER A 289 -23.36 -15.30 -34.29
CA SER A 289 -22.31 -14.42 -34.79
C SER A 289 -22.88 -13.34 -35.72
N SER A 290 -22.60 -12.07 -35.46
CA SER A 290 -22.47 -11.05 -36.51
C SER A 290 -21.72 -9.82 -36.01
N ASN A 291 -20.66 -9.48 -36.75
CA ASN A 291 -19.83 -8.29 -36.61
C ASN A 291 -20.58 -7.11 -37.24
N PRO A 292 -20.66 -5.90 -36.63
CA PRO A 292 -21.14 -4.73 -37.34
C PRO A 292 -19.99 -4.00 -38.05
N ASP A 293 -20.21 -3.87 -39.34
CA ASP A 293 -19.55 -3.02 -40.33
C ASP A 293 -19.65 -1.53 -39.94
N TYR A 294 -18.55 -0.77 -40.03
CA TYR A 294 -18.57 0.68 -39.87
C TYR A 294 -17.84 1.36 -41.04
N GLY A 295 -18.63 1.76 -42.03
CA GLY A 295 -18.29 2.80 -42.99
C GLY A 295 -18.81 4.16 -42.52
N GLY A 296 -18.06 5.24 -42.79
CA GLY A 296 -18.57 6.60 -42.63
C GLY A 296 -17.50 7.69 -42.58
N ASN A 297 -16.78 7.89 -43.68
CA ASN A 297 -16.03 9.13 -43.94
C ASN A 297 -17.01 10.26 -44.33
N PRO A 298 -16.71 11.53 -44.03
CA PRO A 298 -16.37 12.40 -45.15
C PRO A 298 -15.16 13.32 -44.87
N GLY A 299 -14.48 13.64 -45.98
CA GLY A 299 -13.22 14.39 -46.08
C GLY A 299 -13.20 15.79 -45.46
N GLY A 300 -12.08 16.49 -45.40
CA GLY A 300 -10.77 16.30 -46.00
C GLY A 300 -9.96 17.59 -45.77
N GLY A 301 -8.63 17.49 -45.81
CA GLY A 301 -7.73 18.63 -45.95
C GLY A 301 -6.75 18.83 -44.80
N GLY A 302 -5.49 18.45 -45.02
CA GLY A 302 -4.36 18.83 -44.17
C GLY A 302 -3.39 17.69 -43.90
N SER A 303 -2.68 17.22 -44.93
CA SER A 303 -1.58 16.27 -44.78
C SER A 303 -0.42 16.91 -44.01
N VAL A 304 -0.34 16.61 -42.71
CA VAL A 304 0.93 16.67 -41.99
C VAL A 304 1.43 15.23 -41.94
N GLN A 305 2.50 14.94 -42.68
CA GLN A 305 3.30 13.74 -42.47
C GLN A 305 3.91 13.87 -41.07
N GLU A 306 3.16 13.42 -40.05
CA GLU A 306 3.67 13.35 -38.70
C GLU A 306 4.59 12.13 -38.63
N GLN A 307 5.87 12.47 -38.50
CA GLN A 307 7.00 11.57 -38.41
C GLN A 307 6.71 10.49 -37.36
N LEU A 308 6.57 9.24 -37.82
CA LEU A 308 6.36 8.06 -36.99
C LEU A 308 7.33 8.08 -35.81
N ALA A 309 6.78 8.27 -34.61
CA ALA A 309 7.54 8.14 -33.38
C ALA A 309 7.82 6.66 -33.17
N ASP A 310 9.09 6.31 -33.35
CA ASP A 310 9.71 5.02 -33.03
C ASP A 310 9.46 3.90 -34.04
N THR A 311 10.42 3.70 -34.95
CA THR A 311 10.47 2.56 -35.88
C THR A 311 11.03 1.29 -35.24
N ASP A 312 11.40 1.33 -33.94
CA ASP A 312 11.88 0.18 -33.17
C ASP A 312 10.78 -0.46 -32.30
N PHE A 313 9.51 -0.05 -32.42
CA PHE A 313 8.41 -0.75 -31.77
C PHE A 313 8.14 -2.08 -32.48
N ASP A 314 8.67 -3.16 -31.92
CA ASP A 314 8.41 -4.52 -32.40
C ASP A 314 6.93 -4.87 -32.17
N TRP A 315 6.19 -4.95 -33.28
CA TRP A 315 4.79 -5.36 -33.34
C TRP A 315 4.60 -6.86 -33.05
N SER A 316 5.62 -7.61 -32.62
CA SER A 316 5.42 -8.99 -32.14
C SER A 316 4.90 -9.07 -30.69
N ASP A 317 5.06 -8.00 -29.89
CA ASP A 317 4.73 -7.93 -28.44
C ASP A 317 3.21 -7.72 -28.16
N ILE A 318 2.36 -8.13 -29.11
CA ILE A 318 0.93 -7.79 -29.22
C ILE A 318 0.03 -8.77 -28.47
N SER A 319 0.53 -9.95 -28.07
CA SER A 319 -0.35 -10.94 -27.43
C SER A 319 -0.53 -10.67 -25.94
N ASP A 320 -1.78 -10.74 -25.46
CA ASP A 320 -2.11 -10.75 -24.03
C ASP A 320 -1.59 -12.02 -23.29
N ASN A 321 -1.02 -12.96 -24.06
CA ASN A 321 -0.57 -14.27 -23.63
C ASN A 321 0.93 -14.32 -23.28
N GLU A 322 1.66 -13.20 -23.40
CA GLU A 322 3.06 -13.18 -23.00
C GLU A 322 3.17 -13.30 -21.48
N VAL A 323 3.94 -14.29 -21.02
CA VAL A 323 4.25 -14.50 -19.60
C VAL A 323 5.35 -13.51 -19.19
N LEU A 324 5.05 -12.21 -19.31
CA LEU A 324 5.87 -11.15 -18.73
C LEU A 324 5.50 -11.06 -17.26
N THR A 325 6.32 -11.69 -16.43
CA THR A 325 6.18 -11.70 -14.98
C THR A 325 7.07 -10.65 -14.36
N ASP A 326 6.49 -9.77 -13.54
CA ASP A 326 7.27 -8.97 -12.60
C ASP A 326 8.02 -9.93 -11.65
N PRO A 327 9.36 -9.91 -11.58
CA PRO A 327 10.11 -10.76 -10.65
C PRO A 327 9.82 -10.42 -9.17
N ASN A 328 9.22 -9.25 -8.92
CA ASN A 328 8.77 -8.80 -7.61
C ASN A 328 7.25 -9.01 -7.42
N ALA A 329 6.64 -9.96 -8.14
CA ALA A 329 5.20 -10.26 -8.08
C ALA A 329 4.66 -10.47 -6.65
N ASP A 330 5.52 -10.97 -5.75
CA ASP A 330 5.21 -11.29 -4.36
C ASP A 330 5.64 -10.19 -3.35
N GLU A 331 6.00 -9.00 -3.83
CA GLU A 331 6.09 -7.83 -2.97
C GLU A 331 4.68 -7.47 -2.48
N GLU A 332 4.44 -7.72 -1.20
CA GLU A 332 3.26 -7.28 -0.49
C GLU A 332 3.43 -5.78 -0.25
N PHE A 333 2.80 -4.98 -1.11
CA PHE A 333 2.73 -3.53 -0.92
C PHE A 333 1.93 -3.26 0.37
N ASP A 334 2.41 -2.34 1.21
CA ASP A 334 1.87 -2.05 2.54
C ASP A 334 0.35 -1.78 2.49
N PRO A 335 -0.51 -2.67 3.04
CA PRO A 335 -1.95 -2.60 2.83
C PRO A 335 -2.52 -1.24 3.29
N PHE A 336 -3.13 -0.57 2.31
CA PHE A 336 -3.97 0.62 2.36
C PHE A 336 -4.13 1.38 3.70
N GLN A 337 -3.77 2.66 3.67
CA GLN A 337 -4.25 3.65 4.63
C GLN A 337 -5.63 4.19 4.19
N ASN A 338 -6.67 4.09 5.03
CA ASN A 338 -8.02 4.68 4.83
C ASN A 338 -8.03 6.24 4.79
N GLY A 339 -6.94 6.85 4.35
CA GLY A 339 -6.72 8.29 4.31
C GLY A 339 -6.82 8.89 2.90
N PRO A 340 -6.54 10.20 2.79
CA PRO A 340 -6.46 10.89 1.51
C PRO A 340 -5.37 10.26 0.63
N PHE A 341 -5.68 9.97 -0.65
CA PHE A 341 -4.67 9.51 -1.59
C PHE A 341 -3.56 10.56 -1.72
N PRO A 342 -2.27 10.16 -1.74
CA PRO A 342 -1.18 11.08 -2.01
C PRO A 342 -1.42 11.83 -3.32
N LYS A 343 -1.20 13.14 -3.31
CA LYS A 343 -1.27 13.93 -4.54
C LYS A 343 -0.04 13.62 -5.38
N VAL A 344 -0.22 12.89 -6.47
CA VAL A 344 0.81 12.62 -7.46
C VAL A 344 0.42 13.32 -8.75
N THR A 345 1.25 14.26 -9.20
CA THR A 345 1.11 14.90 -10.51
C THR A 345 1.30 13.89 -11.63
N ASN A 346 0.61 14.08 -12.76
CA ASN A 346 0.67 13.16 -13.89
C ASN A 346 2.13 12.79 -14.26
N VAL A 347 2.48 11.52 -14.11
CA VAL A 347 3.86 11.00 -14.29
C VAL A 347 4.28 10.93 -15.75
N ILE A 348 3.30 10.96 -16.67
CA ILE A 348 3.46 11.14 -18.11
C ILE A 348 3.03 12.57 -18.46
N ALA A 349 3.88 13.32 -19.16
CA ALA A 349 3.54 14.67 -19.61
C ALA A 349 2.51 14.62 -20.76
N LYS A 350 1.63 15.63 -20.85
CA LYS A 350 0.53 15.67 -21.84
C LYS A 350 1.02 15.64 -23.29
N ASP A 351 2.22 16.17 -23.57
CA ASP A 351 2.88 16.14 -24.89
C ASP A 351 3.43 14.75 -25.27
N LYS A 352 3.46 13.81 -24.33
CA LYS A 352 3.84 12.41 -24.54
C LYS A 352 2.62 11.49 -24.67
N PHE A 353 1.42 12.04 -24.73
CA PHE A 353 0.20 11.29 -24.96
C PHE A 353 0.27 10.47 -26.26
N VAL A 354 -0.19 9.22 -26.20
CA VAL A 354 -0.31 8.33 -27.36
C VAL A 354 -1.78 8.35 -27.81
N PRO A 355 -2.10 9.07 -28.91
CA PRO A 355 -3.47 9.19 -29.40
C PRO A 355 -3.95 7.91 -30.10
N PHE A 356 -5.27 7.76 -30.19
CA PHE A 356 -5.90 6.85 -31.13
C PHE A 356 -5.39 7.10 -32.55
N ARG A 357 -5.09 6.02 -33.27
CA ARG A 357 -4.68 6.07 -34.67
C ARG A 357 -5.04 4.79 -35.42
N THR A 358 -5.02 4.89 -36.74
CA THR A 358 -5.11 3.74 -37.64
C THR A 358 -3.77 3.49 -38.31
N VAL A 359 -3.41 2.23 -38.52
CA VAL A 359 -2.24 1.79 -39.28
C VAL A 359 -2.72 0.87 -40.38
N ASN A 360 -2.39 1.17 -41.63
CA ASN A 360 -2.86 0.43 -42.81
C ASN A 360 -4.39 0.27 -42.90
N GLY A 361 -5.14 1.24 -42.39
CA GLY A 361 -6.61 1.22 -42.37
C GLY A 361 -7.22 0.49 -41.17
N GLU A 362 -6.41 -0.13 -40.32
CA GLU A 362 -6.87 -0.84 -39.13
C GLU A 362 -6.66 0.00 -37.86
N ALA A 363 -7.65 0.01 -36.98
CA ALA A 363 -7.56 0.70 -35.69
C ALA A 363 -6.56 -0.01 -34.78
N VAL A 364 -5.60 0.73 -34.22
CA VAL A 364 -4.68 0.17 -33.21
C VAL A 364 -5.46 -0.04 -31.92
N ASN A 365 -5.37 -1.24 -31.34
CA ASN A 365 -6.15 -1.59 -30.15
C ASN A 365 -5.67 -0.82 -28.90
N CYS A 366 -6.59 -0.61 -27.94
CA CYS A 366 -6.34 0.19 -26.74
C CYS A 366 -5.25 -0.39 -25.82
N LEU A 367 -5.06 -1.72 -25.79
CA LEU A 367 -3.96 -2.36 -25.06
C LEU A 367 -2.61 -1.94 -25.62
N THR A 368 -2.45 -1.98 -26.95
CA THR A 368 -1.21 -1.61 -27.66
C THR A 368 -0.90 -0.13 -27.44
N LEU A 369 -1.88 0.75 -27.61
CA LEU A 369 -1.72 2.18 -27.35
C LEU A 369 -1.35 2.46 -25.89
N SER A 370 -1.92 1.71 -24.94
CA SER A 370 -1.59 1.82 -23.52
C SER A 370 -0.16 1.33 -23.23
N LYS A 371 0.28 0.21 -23.82
CA LYS A 371 1.67 -0.27 -23.72
C LYS A 371 2.66 0.76 -24.28
N GLU A 372 2.36 1.38 -25.41
CA GLU A 372 3.18 2.46 -25.98
C GLU A 372 3.25 3.70 -25.06
N MET A 373 2.14 4.00 -24.38
CA MET A 373 2.08 5.08 -23.40
C MET A 373 2.97 4.78 -22.19
N LEU A 374 2.93 3.55 -21.64
CA LEU A 374 3.85 3.11 -20.58
C LEU A 374 5.32 3.20 -21.04
N ALA A 375 5.59 2.86 -22.30
CA ALA A 375 6.94 2.89 -22.86
C ALA A 375 7.56 4.30 -22.86
N LYS A 376 6.75 5.38 -22.83
CA LYS A 376 7.25 6.76 -22.64
C LYS A 376 7.98 6.98 -21.31
N LYS A 377 7.83 6.05 -20.37
CA LYS A 377 8.52 6.04 -19.07
C LYS A 377 9.48 4.86 -18.91
N GLY A 378 9.73 4.08 -19.98
CA GLY A 378 10.60 2.90 -19.93
C GLY A 378 9.94 1.66 -19.33
N TYR A 379 8.61 1.56 -19.38
CA TYR A 379 7.85 0.43 -18.86
C TYR A 379 7.01 -0.26 -19.92
N THR A 380 6.66 -1.52 -19.66
CA THR A 380 5.55 -2.26 -20.26
C THR A 380 4.61 -2.73 -19.13
N CYS A 381 3.57 -3.50 -19.43
CA CYS A 381 2.73 -4.14 -18.42
C CYS A 381 2.99 -5.65 -18.35
N SER A 382 2.65 -6.24 -17.22
CA SER A 382 2.59 -7.68 -17.06
C SER A 382 1.56 -8.33 -17.97
N GLY A 383 1.75 -9.61 -18.25
CA GLY A 383 0.75 -10.44 -18.91
C GLY A 383 -0.52 -10.61 -18.07
N TYR A 384 -1.60 -11.04 -18.70
CA TYR A 384 -2.81 -11.43 -17.97
C TYR A 384 -2.58 -12.69 -17.12
N LEU A 385 -1.75 -13.63 -17.64
CA LEU A 385 -1.36 -14.86 -16.96
C LEU A 385 0.12 -14.84 -16.56
N PRO A 386 0.48 -15.42 -15.40
CA PRO A 386 -0.40 -16.01 -14.39
C PRO A 386 -1.17 -14.94 -13.58
N SER A 387 -2.30 -15.32 -12.96
CA SER A 387 -3.21 -14.41 -12.24
C SER A 387 -2.57 -13.63 -11.09
N THR A 388 -1.36 -13.99 -10.65
CA THR A 388 -0.58 -13.25 -9.64
C THR A 388 -0.05 -11.90 -10.14
N GLN A 389 -0.05 -11.68 -11.46
CA GLN A 389 0.42 -10.45 -12.10
C GLN A 389 -0.67 -9.38 -12.28
N THR A 390 -1.94 -9.78 -12.15
CA THR A 390 -3.10 -8.93 -12.41
C THR A 390 -4.00 -8.87 -11.19
N PHE A 391 -4.33 -7.67 -10.72
CA PHE A 391 -5.31 -7.49 -9.67
C PHE A 391 -6.70 -7.38 -10.29
N GLN A 392 -7.49 -8.47 -10.28
CA GLN A 392 -8.88 -8.45 -10.73
C GLN A 392 -9.79 -7.77 -9.67
N THR A 393 -10.08 -6.48 -9.85
CA THR A 393 -10.83 -5.64 -8.92
C THR A 393 -12.35 -5.76 -9.10
N PHE A 394 -12.81 -6.04 -10.32
CA PHE A 394 -14.21 -6.22 -10.66
C PHE A 394 -14.37 -7.33 -11.70
N GLY A 395 -15.38 -8.18 -11.53
CA GLY A 395 -15.70 -9.28 -12.44
C GLY A 395 -17.20 -9.60 -12.42
N GLN A 396 -17.60 -10.74 -13.00
CA GLN A 396 -19.01 -11.14 -13.09
C GLN A 396 -19.73 -11.22 -11.73
N ASN A 397 -18.98 -11.50 -10.66
CA ASN A 397 -19.49 -11.58 -9.29
C ASN A 397 -19.45 -10.23 -8.54
N GLY A 398 -19.15 -9.13 -9.23
CA GLY A 398 -19.01 -7.79 -8.65
C GLY A 398 -17.58 -7.45 -8.20
N VAL A 399 -17.47 -6.54 -7.24
CA VAL A 399 -16.19 -6.02 -6.72
C VAL A 399 -15.50 -7.07 -5.84
N ASN A 400 -14.21 -7.29 -6.06
CA ASN A 400 -13.36 -8.07 -5.16
C ASN A 400 -12.60 -7.14 -4.20
N LEU A 401 -13.18 -6.87 -3.02
CA LEU A 401 -12.66 -5.88 -2.06
C LEU A 401 -11.19 -6.08 -1.70
N ASN A 402 -10.79 -7.33 -1.40
CA ASN A 402 -9.41 -7.65 -1.02
C ASN A 402 -8.43 -7.37 -2.17
N THR A 403 -8.82 -7.71 -3.40
CA THR A 403 -7.99 -7.49 -4.58
C THR A 403 -7.94 -6.00 -4.94
N THR A 404 -9.05 -5.28 -4.77
CA THR A 404 -9.09 -3.83 -4.97
C THR A 404 -8.19 -3.09 -3.99
N GLN A 405 -8.16 -3.48 -2.71
CA GLN A 405 -7.24 -2.87 -1.74
C GLN A 405 -5.78 -3.08 -2.12
N LYS A 406 -5.41 -4.30 -2.57
CA LYS A 406 -4.07 -4.59 -3.11
C LYS A 406 -3.76 -3.74 -4.34
N ALA A 407 -4.72 -3.60 -5.25
CA ALA A 407 -4.59 -2.80 -6.46
C ALA A 407 -4.37 -1.31 -6.15
N ILE A 408 -5.13 -0.73 -5.23
CA ILE A 408 -4.98 0.68 -4.80
C ILE A 408 -3.60 0.91 -4.21
N THR A 409 -3.17 0.00 -3.34
CA THR A 409 -1.85 0.07 -2.70
C THR A 409 -0.74 0.03 -3.76
N TYR A 410 -0.84 -0.89 -4.72
CA TYR A 410 0.08 -0.98 -5.83
C TYR A 410 0.11 0.31 -6.66
N LEU A 411 -1.05 0.83 -7.06
CA LEU A 411 -1.18 2.06 -7.85
C LEU A 411 -0.51 3.24 -7.15
N GLN A 412 -0.75 3.42 -5.84
CA GLN A 412 -0.13 4.49 -5.07
C GLN A 412 1.39 4.34 -4.98
N SER A 413 1.88 3.13 -4.72
CA SER A 413 3.32 2.84 -4.68
C SER A 413 3.99 3.13 -6.02
N ALA A 414 3.44 2.61 -7.12
CA ALA A 414 3.96 2.83 -8.47
C ALA A 414 3.97 4.32 -8.84
N LEU A 415 2.86 5.02 -8.62
CA LEU A 415 2.75 6.45 -8.91
C LEU A 415 3.73 7.29 -8.09
N SER A 416 3.93 6.97 -6.81
CA SER A 416 4.90 7.67 -5.95
C SER A 416 6.35 7.55 -6.44
N GLN A 417 6.63 6.49 -7.20
CA GLN A 417 7.91 6.23 -7.86
C GLN A 417 7.99 6.80 -9.29
N GLY A 418 6.94 7.48 -9.75
CA GLY A 418 6.88 8.04 -11.10
C GLY A 418 6.53 7.02 -12.19
N ILE A 419 5.97 5.86 -11.80
CA ILE A 419 5.68 4.72 -12.69
C ILE A 419 4.19 4.77 -13.08
N PRO A 420 3.86 4.94 -14.38
CA PRO A 420 2.47 4.85 -14.85
C PRO A 420 2.00 3.39 -14.83
N VAL A 421 0.69 3.17 -14.69
CA VAL A 421 0.12 1.82 -14.56
C VAL A 421 -1.01 1.61 -15.54
N LEU A 422 -0.98 0.46 -16.23
CA LEU A 422 -2.05 0.06 -17.15
C LEU A 422 -3.20 -0.58 -16.37
N VAL A 423 -4.43 -0.16 -16.67
CA VAL A 423 -5.64 -0.72 -16.08
C VAL A 423 -6.66 -1.06 -17.16
N GLY A 424 -7.34 -2.19 -16.96
CA GLY A 424 -8.54 -2.53 -17.70
C GLY A 424 -9.76 -1.89 -17.06
N VAL A 425 -10.70 -1.48 -17.90
CA VAL A 425 -12.00 -0.96 -17.47
C VAL A 425 -13.13 -1.66 -18.21
N ASP A 426 -14.29 -1.70 -17.55
CA ASP A 426 -15.60 -1.95 -18.14
C ASP A 426 -16.15 -0.59 -18.61
N ALA A 427 -16.07 -0.35 -19.91
CA ALA A 427 -16.63 0.80 -20.60
C ALA A 427 -18.08 0.54 -21.03
N PHE A 428 -18.41 -0.69 -21.37
CA PHE A 428 -19.69 -1.16 -21.91
C PHE A 428 -20.08 -2.52 -21.32
N ALA A 429 -21.38 -2.76 -21.20
CA ALA A 429 -21.88 -4.02 -20.66
C ALA A 429 -21.44 -5.23 -21.51
N GLY A 430 -20.56 -6.05 -20.95
CA GLY A 430 -20.05 -7.30 -21.53
C GLY A 430 -18.72 -7.13 -22.27
N SER A 431 -17.92 -8.19 -22.32
CA SER A 431 -16.61 -8.16 -23.00
C SER A 431 -16.23 -9.50 -23.65
N SER A 432 -15.37 -9.41 -24.68
CA SER A 432 -14.69 -10.54 -25.32
C SER A 432 -13.36 -10.93 -24.66
N ASN A 433 -12.85 -10.16 -23.70
CA ASN A 433 -11.64 -10.49 -22.97
C ASN A 433 -11.88 -11.66 -21.99
N ALA A 434 -10.79 -12.33 -21.58
CA ALA A 434 -10.85 -13.57 -20.81
C ALA A 434 -11.59 -13.46 -19.46
N ASP A 435 -11.65 -12.26 -18.87
CA ASP A 435 -12.41 -12.00 -17.64
C ASP A 435 -13.91 -11.72 -17.89
N ASN A 436 -14.33 -11.64 -19.16
CA ASN A 436 -15.66 -11.32 -19.66
C ASN A 436 -16.20 -9.95 -19.21
N VAL A 437 -15.35 -9.06 -18.67
CA VAL A 437 -15.78 -7.75 -18.15
C VAL A 437 -14.90 -6.58 -18.61
N THR A 438 -13.57 -6.75 -18.72
CA THR A 438 -12.70 -5.68 -19.24
C THR A 438 -12.92 -5.50 -20.73
N ASP A 439 -13.27 -4.35 -21.26
CA ASP A 439 -13.43 -4.13 -22.71
C ASP A 439 -12.58 -2.96 -23.26
N HIS A 440 -11.92 -2.22 -22.37
CA HIS A 440 -11.06 -1.11 -22.72
C HIS A 440 -9.87 -1.01 -21.77
N PHE A 441 -8.78 -0.40 -22.24
CA PHE A 441 -7.57 -0.19 -21.46
C PHE A 441 -7.19 1.30 -21.44
N VAL A 442 -6.84 1.77 -20.25
CA VAL A 442 -6.37 3.13 -20.00
C VAL A 442 -5.13 3.11 -19.11
N VAL A 443 -4.45 4.25 -19.01
CA VAL A 443 -3.21 4.36 -18.22
C VAL A 443 -3.41 5.32 -17.06
N ILE A 444 -3.28 4.82 -15.83
CA ILE A 444 -3.22 5.63 -14.63
C ILE A 444 -1.90 6.40 -14.60
N VAL A 445 -2.00 7.72 -14.45
CA VAL A 445 -0.85 8.63 -14.48
C VAL A 445 -0.70 9.48 -13.24
N GLY A 446 -1.71 9.55 -12.36
CA GLY A 446 -1.64 10.36 -11.15
C GLY A 446 -2.73 10.02 -10.16
N SER A 447 -2.71 10.70 -9.02
CA SER A 447 -3.69 10.50 -7.94
C SER A 447 -3.91 11.77 -7.14
N GLY A 448 -5.02 11.82 -6.43
CA GLY A 448 -5.29 12.89 -5.49
C GLY A 448 -6.63 12.73 -4.78
N VAL A 449 -7.06 13.81 -4.16
CA VAL A 449 -8.33 13.87 -3.43
C VAL A 449 -9.14 15.03 -3.97
N ASP A 450 -10.38 14.73 -4.33
CA ASP A 450 -11.40 15.72 -4.60
C ASP A 450 -12.14 16.00 -3.28
N PRO A 451 -12.26 17.28 -2.84
CA PRO A 451 -12.89 17.61 -1.57
C PRO A 451 -14.33 17.11 -1.42
N VAL A 452 -15.02 16.86 -2.54
CA VAL A 452 -16.43 16.45 -2.56
C VAL A 452 -16.57 14.97 -2.89
N LYS A 453 -15.84 14.49 -3.91
CA LYS A 453 -15.97 13.11 -4.42
C LYS A 453 -14.99 12.12 -3.81
N GLY A 454 -14.01 12.59 -3.05
CA GLY A 454 -13.02 11.77 -2.36
C GLY A 454 -11.83 11.38 -3.23
N ASN A 455 -11.22 10.25 -2.90
CA ASN A 455 -9.99 9.77 -3.49
C ASN A 455 -10.16 9.41 -4.98
N TYR A 456 -9.21 9.81 -5.83
CA TYR A 456 -9.24 9.49 -7.25
C TYR A 456 -7.86 9.17 -7.83
N PHE A 457 -7.88 8.45 -8.95
CA PHE A 457 -6.78 8.30 -9.88
C PHE A 457 -7.05 9.09 -11.16
N ASN A 458 -6.04 9.80 -11.67
CA ASN A 458 -6.07 10.40 -12.99
C ASN A 458 -5.63 9.38 -14.04
N PHE A 459 -6.28 9.37 -15.20
CA PHE A 459 -5.93 8.47 -16.28
C PHE A 459 -5.84 9.18 -17.64
N TYR A 460 -5.01 8.63 -18.51
CA TYR A 460 -4.98 8.96 -19.93
C TYR A 460 -5.68 7.89 -20.75
N ASP A 461 -6.46 8.34 -21.73
CA ASP A 461 -7.36 7.50 -22.50
C ASP A 461 -7.12 7.66 -24.00
N SER A 462 -6.57 6.60 -24.60
CA SER A 462 -6.21 6.53 -26.01
C SER A 462 -7.38 6.15 -26.93
N SER A 463 -8.64 6.17 -26.45
CA SER A 463 -9.84 6.02 -27.29
C SER A 463 -10.14 7.23 -28.20
N THR A 464 -9.31 8.28 -28.14
CA THR A 464 -9.47 9.49 -28.96
C THR A 464 -8.13 9.95 -29.53
N ASN A 465 -8.18 10.64 -30.67
CA ASN A 465 -7.04 11.37 -31.22
C ASN A 465 -6.93 12.81 -30.67
N ASN A 466 -7.92 13.27 -29.90
CA ASN A 466 -7.90 14.57 -29.27
C ASN A 466 -7.15 14.50 -27.93
N SER A 467 -5.91 14.98 -27.91
CA SER A 467 -5.05 14.96 -26.72
C SER A 467 -5.65 15.70 -25.53
N THR A 468 -6.38 16.80 -25.73
CA THR A 468 -7.05 17.53 -24.64
C THR A 468 -8.11 16.68 -23.95
N LYS A 469 -8.86 15.88 -24.70
CA LYS A 469 -9.86 14.95 -24.15
C LYS A 469 -9.18 13.72 -23.52
N GLY A 470 -8.21 13.11 -24.22
CA GLY A 470 -7.49 11.93 -23.73
C GLY A 470 -6.65 12.20 -22.48
N THR A 471 -6.17 13.43 -22.29
CA THR A 471 -5.36 13.85 -21.11
C THR A 471 -6.08 14.81 -20.17
N SER A 472 -7.42 14.87 -20.25
CA SER A 472 -8.21 15.80 -19.45
C SER A 472 -8.01 15.55 -17.96
N ASP A 473 -7.90 16.62 -17.17
CA ASP A 473 -7.81 16.52 -15.71
C ASP A 473 -9.15 16.09 -15.06
N GLN A 474 -10.20 15.95 -15.87
CA GLN A 474 -11.51 15.38 -15.51
C GLN A 474 -11.61 13.87 -15.77
N ASN A 475 -10.61 13.26 -16.43
CA ASN A 475 -10.49 11.80 -16.54
C ASN A 475 -10.05 11.25 -15.19
N ARG A 476 -11.02 11.05 -14.30
CA ARG A 476 -10.82 10.65 -12.91
C ARG A 476 -11.62 9.41 -12.57
N LEU A 477 -10.93 8.40 -12.04
CA LEU A 477 -11.51 7.18 -11.48
C LEU A 477 -11.54 7.32 -9.95
N TYR A 478 -12.73 7.47 -9.38
CA TYR A 478 -12.93 7.66 -7.95
C TYR A 478 -13.03 6.32 -7.21
N TYR A 479 -12.37 6.24 -6.06
CA TYR A 479 -12.52 5.10 -5.16
C TYR A 479 -13.68 5.34 -4.21
N ASN A 480 -14.69 4.48 -4.28
CA ASN A 480 -15.79 4.44 -3.34
C ASN A 480 -15.44 3.46 -2.22
N SER A 481 -15.12 3.98 -1.02
CA SER A 481 -14.74 3.16 0.13
C SER A 481 -15.87 2.27 0.66
N THR A 482 -17.12 2.61 0.37
CA THR A 482 -18.31 1.86 0.77
C THR A 482 -18.44 0.61 -0.11
N THR A 483 -18.48 0.79 -1.43
CA THR A 483 -18.67 -0.33 -2.36
C THR A 483 -17.37 -1.04 -2.74
N GLY A 484 -16.23 -0.43 -2.42
CA GLY A 484 -14.90 -0.82 -2.90
C GLY A 484 -14.70 -0.64 -4.41
N LYS A 485 -15.65 -0.01 -5.11
CA LYS A 485 -15.59 0.19 -6.56
C LYS A 485 -14.64 1.34 -6.89
N ILE A 486 -13.86 1.19 -7.96
CA ILE A 486 -13.10 2.29 -8.56
C ILE A 486 -13.77 2.61 -9.88
N SER A 487 -14.35 3.82 -10.01
CA SER A 487 -15.07 4.19 -11.23
C SER A 487 -15.14 5.70 -11.48
N GLY A 488 -15.36 6.09 -12.73
CA GLY A 488 -15.62 7.47 -13.09
C GLY A 488 -15.66 7.73 -14.58
N PRO A 489 -15.93 8.97 -15.00
CA PRO A 489 -16.20 9.29 -16.39
C PRO A 489 -14.91 9.48 -17.19
N THR A 490 -15.02 9.28 -18.50
CA THR A 490 -14.02 9.71 -19.50
C THR A 490 -14.52 10.91 -20.30
N GLN A 491 -13.60 11.78 -20.74
CA GLN A 491 -13.90 12.93 -21.61
C GLN A 491 -13.75 12.62 -23.10
N THR A 492 -13.35 11.41 -23.47
CA THR A 492 -13.13 11.01 -24.88
C THR A 492 -14.44 10.84 -25.66
N GLY A 493 -15.56 10.66 -24.97
CA GLY A 493 -16.84 10.32 -25.57
C GLY A 493 -16.96 8.83 -25.91
N TYR A 494 -15.99 7.99 -25.56
CA TYR A 494 -16.04 6.55 -25.82
C TYR A 494 -17.30 5.90 -25.25
N THR A 495 -17.66 6.22 -24.00
CA THR A 495 -18.88 5.68 -23.35
C THR A 495 -20.19 6.28 -23.89
N SER A 496 -20.12 7.30 -24.74
CA SER A 496 -21.30 7.87 -25.40
C SER A 496 -21.70 7.12 -26.68
N GLN A 497 -20.88 6.15 -27.13
CA GLN A 497 -21.08 5.39 -28.36
C GLN A 497 -21.83 4.06 -28.17
N ALA A 498 -22.28 3.73 -26.95
CA ALA A 498 -23.03 2.50 -26.66
C ALA A 498 -24.47 2.75 -26.22
N SER A 499 -25.24 1.66 -26.18
CA SER A 499 -26.64 1.52 -25.72
C SER A 499 -26.93 2.02 -24.30
N ASN A 500 -25.97 2.66 -23.61
CA ASN A 500 -26.12 3.20 -22.27
C ASN A 500 -25.30 4.52 -22.10
N PRO A 501 -25.79 5.66 -22.64
CA PRO A 501 -25.07 6.92 -22.55
C PRO A 501 -24.88 7.35 -21.09
N GLY A 502 -23.62 7.64 -20.72
CA GLY A 502 -23.27 8.07 -19.36
C GLY A 502 -22.80 6.95 -18.44
N HIS A 503 -22.42 5.78 -18.97
CA HIS A 503 -21.73 4.75 -18.20
C HIS A 503 -20.34 5.25 -17.75
N ASP A 504 -20.08 5.20 -16.44
CA ASP A 504 -18.75 5.44 -15.88
C ASP A 504 -17.88 4.22 -16.14
N TYR A 505 -16.61 4.43 -16.46
CA TYR A 505 -15.62 3.36 -16.46
C TYR A 505 -15.54 2.73 -15.08
N ILE A 506 -15.54 1.39 -15.02
CA ILE A 506 -15.31 0.63 -13.80
C ILE A 506 -13.98 -0.09 -13.94
N VAL A 507 -13.04 0.10 -13.01
CA VAL A 507 -11.77 -0.63 -13.06
C VAL A 507 -12.03 -2.11 -12.79
N THR A 508 -11.67 -2.94 -13.76
CA THR A 508 -11.84 -4.40 -13.74
C THR A 508 -10.56 -5.10 -13.38
N GLN A 509 -9.43 -4.59 -13.88
CA GLN A 509 -8.12 -5.15 -13.63
C GLN A 509 -7.04 -4.08 -13.55
N VAL A 510 -6.04 -4.31 -12.71
CA VAL A 510 -4.81 -3.51 -12.65
C VAL A 510 -3.63 -4.42 -12.97
N ARG A 511 -2.81 -4.03 -13.94
CA ARG A 511 -1.64 -4.81 -14.37
C ARG A 511 -0.35 -4.17 -13.88
N LYS A 512 0.58 -4.98 -13.41
CA LYS A 512 1.86 -4.47 -12.91
C LYS A 512 2.71 -3.91 -14.05
N SER A 513 3.31 -2.75 -13.85
CA SER A 513 4.29 -2.16 -14.75
C SER A 513 5.65 -2.83 -14.60
N ILE A 514 6.22 -3.30 -15.69
CA ILE A 514 7.51 -3.99 -15.76
C ILE A 514 8.50 -3.10 -16.50
N PRO A 515 9.72 -2.87 -15.97
CA PRO A 515 10.75 -2.14 -16.70
C PRO A 515 11.03 -2.80 -18.05
N LYS A 516 11.06 -2.01 -19.13
CA LYS A 516 11.59 -2.51 -20.40
C LYS A 516 13.11 -2.69 -20.25
N PRO A 517 13.67 -3.86 -20.64
CA PRO A 517 15.11 -4.12 -20.56
C PRO A 517 15.94 -3.18 -21.43
#